data_AF-A0A8H8DC52-F1
#
_entry.id   AF-A0A8H8DC52-F1
#
_cell.length_a   1.000
_cell.length_b   1.000
_cell.length_c   1.000
_cell.angle_alpha   90.00
_cell.angle_beta   90.00
_cell.angle_gamma   90.00
#
_symmetry.space_group_name_H-M   'P 1'
#
loop_
_entity.id
_entity.type
_entity.pdbx_description
1 polymer ?
#
loop_
_entity_poly.entity_id
_entity_poly.type
_entity_poly.pdbx_seq_one_letter_code
_entity_poly.pdbx_strand_id
1 'polypeptide(L)'
;MTSSTADSESLSSLLAKFDQLKSKRQDALRLNKADVAQETRRKKLASLQSKSNHYEADPRKSLSEHERVMEYTIEECDAWEDRRQRRMNTGIQDQDKLAEATYYKEINELKVDKEAYLKFKRGEASEGYIDDNLRDEVSNMVNDSKDRKFNKKRGRSDEDAGNFISEKNRQFNLKLNRQYD
;
A
#
# COMPACT_ATOMS: atom_id res chain seq x y z
N MET A 1 -29.25 50.30 22.32
CA MET A 1 -28.88 51.31 21.31
C MET A 1 -27.67 50.78 20.55
N THR A 2 -27.89 50.16 19.39
CA THR A 2 -26.82 49.59 18.54
C THR A 2 -26.89 50.26 17.18
N SER A 3 -26.22 51.40 17.06
CA SER A 3 -26.10 52.15 15.81
C SER A 3 -25.01 51.53 14.94
N SER A 4 -25.49 51.00 13.81
CA SER A 4 -24.80 50.65 12.58
C SER A 4 -23.68 51.64 12.21
N THR A 5 -22.43 51.18 12.15
CA THR A 5 -21.32 51.85 11.44
C THR A 5 -20.93 50.97 10.24
N ALA A 6 -21.84 50.86 9.29
CA ALA A 6 -21.52 50.43 7.93
C ALA A 6 -21.18 51.69 7.13
N ASP A 7 -19.99 52.24 7.37
CA ASP A 7 -19.46 53.36 6.61
C ASP A 7 -19.13 52.90 5.19
N SER A 8 -19.64 53.63 4.21
CA SER A 8 -19.49 53.38 2.78
C SER A 8 -18.03 53.60 2.33
N GLU A 9 -17.21 52.55 2.37
CA GLU A 9 -15.94 52.52 1.63
C GLU A 9 -16.23 52.89 0.16
N SER A 10 -15.62 53.97 -0.33
CA SER A 10 -15.78 54.40 -1.72
C SER A 10 -15.43 53.25 -2.69
N LEU A 11 -16.12 53.16 -3.82
CA LEU A 11 -15.87 52.13 -4.84
C LEU A 11 -14.38 52.05 -5.23
N SER A 12 -13.70 53.20 -5.28
CA SER A 12 -12.27 53.30 -5.58
C SER A 12 -11.38 52.71 -4.48
N SER A 13 -11.68 52.93 -3.20
CA SER A 13 -10.95 52.29 -2.09
C SER A 13 -11.11 50.78 -2.08
N LEU A 14 -12.31 50.28 -2.45
CA LEU A 14 -12.58 48.84 -2.53
C LEU A 14 -11.81 48.18 -3.69
N LEU A 15 -11.75 48.85 -4.85
CA LEU A 15 -10.97 48.40 -6.01
C LEU A 15 -9.46 48.38 -5.69
N ALA A 16 -8.93 49.44 -5.07
CA ALA A 16 -7.53 49.48 -4.67
C ALA A 16 -7.16 48.37 -3.69
N LYS A 17 -8.04 48.09 -2.72
CA LYS A 17 -7.89 46.98 -1.75
C LYS A 17 -7.93 45.62 -2.47
N PHE A 18 -8.78 45.46 -3.48
CA PHE A 18 -8.85 44.24 -4.27
C PHE A 18 -7.58 43.99 -5.09
N ASP A 19 -7.01 45.03 -5.69
CA ASP A 19 -5.76 44.92 -6.44
C ASP A 19 -4.57 44.61 -5.51
N GLN A 20 -4.53 45.21 -4.30
CA GLN A 20 -3.56 44.85 -3.27
C GLN A 20 -3.69 43.38 -2.85
N LEU A 21 -4.91 42.88 -2.65
CA LEU A 21 -5.16 41.49 -2.29
C LEU A 21 -4.77 40.53 -3.42
N LYS A 22 -5.01 40.90 -4.68
CA LYS A 22 -4.54 40.15 -5.85
C LYS A 22 -3.02 40.07 -5.91
N SER A 23 -2.31 41.19 -5.71
CA SER A 23 -0.85 41.20 -5.66
C SER A 23 -0.33 40.29 -4.56
N LYS A 24 -0.85 40.44 -3.32
CA LYS A 24 -0.48 39.60 -2.18
C LYS A 24 -0.73 38.11 -2.44
N ARG A 25 -1.83 37.77 -3.11
CA ARG A 25 -2.13 36.39 -3.51
C ARG A 25 -1.11 35.87 -4.52
N GLN A 26 -0.74 36.66 -5.53
CA GLN A 26 0.25 36.25 -6.53
C GLN A 26 1.64 36.06 -5.91
N ASP A 27 2.03 36.96 -5.01
CA ASP A 27 3.30 36.86 -4.27
C ASP A 27 3.34 35.61 -3.38
N ALA A 28 2.25 35.33 -2.66
CA ALA A 28 2.13 34.11 -1.84
C ALA A 28 2.21 32.83 -2.69
N LEU A 29 1.55 32.80 -3.86
CA LEU A 29 1.65 31.66 -4.79
C LEU A 29 3.08 31.47 -5.31
N ARG A 30 3.79 32.56 -5.61
CA ARG A 30 5.18 32.51 -6.07
C ARG A 30 6.11 31.98 -4.98
N LEU A 31 5.95 32.43 -3.74
CA LEU A 31 6.72 31.94 -2.58
C LEU A 31 6.45 30.46 -2.32
N ASN A 32 5.17 30.05 -2.27
CA ASN A 32 4.80 28.64 -2.07
C ASN A 32 5.41 27.73 -3.16
N LYS A 33 5.43 28.18 -4.42
CA LYS A 33 6.05 27.41 -5.51
C LYS A 33 7.56 27.27 -5.33
N ALA A 34 8.23 28.33 -4.85
CA ALA A 34 9.67 28.29 -4.57
C ALA A 34 9.97 27.34 -3.41
N ASP A 35 9.17 27.37 -2.33
CA ASP A 35 9.33 26.51 -1.16
C ASP A 35 9.14 25.03 -1.51
N VAL A 36 8.09 24.69 -2.27
CA VAL A 36 7.88 23.32 -2.76
C VAL A 36 9.06 22.85 -3.63
N ALA A 37 9.61 23.73 -4.49
CA ALA A 37 10.79 23.39 -5.30
C ALA A 37 12.04 23.15 -4.43
N GLN A 38 12.23 23.92 -3.35
CA GLN A 38 13.32 23.72 -2.41
C GLN A 38 13.16 22.45 -1.59
N GLU A 39 11.96 22.17 -1.08
CA GLU A 39 11.67 20.93 -0.35
C GLU A 39 11.87 19.70 -1.22
N THR A 40 11.40 19.72 -2.47
CA THR A 40 11.60 18.60 -3.40
C THR A 40 13.09 18.40 -3.69
N ARG A 41 13.87 19.47 -3.85
CA ARG A 41 15.34 19.38 -3.98
C ARG A 41 15.99 18.83 -2.72
N ARG A 42 15.56 19.26 -1.53
CA ARG A 42 16.07 18.76 -0.24
C ARG A 42 15.76 17.28 -0.04
N LYS A 43 14.53 16.85 -0.36
CA LYS A 43 14.12 15.43 -0.33
C LYS A 43 14.96 14.58 -1.29
N LYS A 44 15.20 15.06 -2.52
CA LYS A 44 16.10 14.40 -3.48
C LYS A 44 17.52 14.26 -2.93
N LEU A 45 18.11 15.34 -2.40
CA LEU A 45 19.45 15.30 -1.81
C LEU A 45 19.53 14.36 -0.60
N ALA A 46 18.54 14.39 0.30
CA ALA A 46 18.45 13.49 1.44
C ALA A 46 18.36 12.02 1.00
N SER A 47 17.57 11.71 -0.04
CA SER A 47 17.49 10.35 -0.59
C SER A 47 18.78 9.89 -1.29
N LEU A 48 19.59 10.81 -1.82
CA LEU A 48 20.90 10.49 -2.38
C LEU A 48 21.93 10.23 -1.27
N GLN A 49 21.88 11.01 -0.18
CA GLN A 49 22.73 10.82 1.00
C GLN A 49 22.39 9.52 1.76
N SER A 50 21.10 9.17 1.88
CA SER A 50 20.72 7.90 2.50
C SER A 50 21.13 6.70 1.64
N LYS A 51 21.10 6.85 0.30
CA LYS A 51 21.68 5.85 -0.60
C LYS A 51 23.20 5.76 -0.45
N SER A 52 23.93 6.90 -0.40
CA SER A 52 25.39 6.88 -0.28
C SER A 52 25.87 6.20 1.02
N ASN A 53 25.16 6.40 2.13
CA ASN A 53 25.51 5.79 3.41
C ASN A 53 25.13 4.31 3.51
N HIS A 54 24.31 3.78 2.60
CA HIS A 54 23.94 2.36 2.57
C HIS A 54 24.87 1.52 1.67
N TYR A 55 25.76 2.14 0.89
CA TYR A 55 26.82 1.44 0.18
C TYR A 55 28.05 1.30 1.09
N GLU A 56 27.95 0.49 2.14
CA GLU A 56 29.14 -0.31 2.46
C GLU A 56 29.44 -1.11 1.19
N ALA A 57 30.65 -0.93 0.66
CA ALA A 57 31.07 -1.59 -0.56
C ALA A 57 31.09 -3.10 -0.29
N ASP A 58 29.99 -3.77 -0.65
CA ASP A 58 29.87 -5.23 -0.57
C ASP A 58 31.10 -5.86 -1.24
N PRO A 59 32.02 -6.48 -0.48
CA PRO A 59 33.28 -7.02 -1.01
C PRO A 59 33.02 -8.13 -2.04
N ARG A 60 31.79 -8.67 -2.07
CA ARG A 60 31.37 -9.67 -3.04
C ARG A 60 31.15 -9.10 -4.44
N LYS A 61 31.05 -7.77 -4.59
CA LYS A 61 30.92 -7.14 -5.93
C LYS A 61 32.16 -7.27 -6.80
N SER A 62 33.35 -7.46 -6.20
CA SER A 62 34.59 -7.74 -6.93
C SER A 62 34.76 -9.22 -7.30
N LEU A 63 33.94 -10.12 -6.75
CA LEU A 63 33.98 -11.55 -7.07
C LEU A 63 33.28 -11.84 -8.40
N SER A 64 33.66 -12.96 -9.03
CA SER A 64 32.95 -13.51 -10.19
C SER A 64 31.48 -13.79 -9.85
N GLU A 65 30.59 -13.75 -10.84
CA GLU A 65 29.16 -14.02 -10.63
C GLU A 65 28.93 -15.39 -9.98
N HIS A 66 29.70 -16.40 -10.38
CA HIS A 66 29.65 -17.74 -9.79
C HIS A 66 30.07 -17.76 -8.32
N GLU A 67 31.18 -17.09 -7.98
CA GLU A 67 31.68 -17.01 -6.59
C GLU A 67 30.68 -16.26 -5.69
N ARG A 68 30.07 -15.21 -6.21
CA ARG A 68 29.05 -14.44 -5.52
C ARG A 68 27.80 -15.25 -5.19
N VAL A 69 27.40 -16.16 -6.09
CA VAL A 69 26.26 -17.07 -5.87
C VAL A 69 26.55 -18.07 -4.76
N MET A 70 27.80 -18.54 -4.66
CA MET A 70 28.21 -19.51 -3.63
C MET A 70 28.31 -18.91 -2.22
N GLU A 71 28.43 -17.58 -2.11
CA GLU A 71 28.50 -16.87 -0.83
C GLU A 71 27.14 -16.41 -0.29
N TYR A 72 26.04 -16.60 -1.04
CA TYR A 72 24.73 -16.25 -0.54
C TYR A 72 24.35 -17.10 0.67
N THR A 73 23.98 -16.42 1.74
CA THR A 73 23.38 -17.10 2.89
C THR A 73 21.96 -17.55 2.56
N ILE A 74 21.46 -18.54 3.28
CA ILE A 74 20.06 -19.01 3.13
C ILE A 74 19.09 -17.83 3.32
N GLU A 75 19.37 -16.96 4.29
CA GLU A 75 18.58 -15.75 4.55
C GLU A 75 18.61 -14.74 3.36
N GLU A 76 19.74 -14.61 2.67
CA GLU A 76 19.87 -13.77 1.48
C GLU A 76 19.14 -14.37 0.27
N CYS A 77 19.18 -15.70 0.11
CA CYS A 77 18.40 -16.42 -0.90
C CYS A 77 16.90 -16.23 -0.67
N ASP A 78 16.44 -16.41 0.57
CA ASP A 78 15.03 -16.20 0.95
C ASP A 78 14.61 -14.75 0.67
N ALA A 79 15.42 -13.77 1.10
CA ALA A 79 15.16 -12.36 0.85
C ALA A 79 15.15 -11.99 -0.65
N TRP A 80 15.96 -12.67 -1.46
CA TRP A 80 15.98 -12.50 -2.91
C TRP A 80 14.72 -13.08 -3.57
N GLU A 81 14.29 -14.27 -3.16
CA GLU A 81 13.04 -14.88 -3.62
C GLU A 81 11.83 -14.03 -3.22
N ASP A 82 11.80 -13.52 -2.00
CA ASP A 82 10.78 -12.59 -1.50
C ASP A 82 10.68 -11.33 -2.38
N ARG A 83 11.84 -10.76 -2.71
CA ARG A 83 11.94 -9.56 -3.56
C ARG A 83 11.53 -9.86 -5.00
N ARG A 84 11.82 -11.05 -5.50
CA ARG A 84 11.41 -11.53 -6.83
C ARG A 84 9.91 -11.79 -6.89
N GLN A 85 9.32 -12.43 -5.87
CA GLN A 85 7.87 -12.66 -5.79
C GLN A 85 7.08 -11.35 -5.75
N ARG A 86 7.56 -10.35 -4.99
CA ARG A 86 6.94 -9.00 -4.98
C ARG A 86 6.95 -8.34 -6.36
N ARG A 87 7.97 -8.61 -7.18
CA ARG A 87 8.05 -8.12 -8.58
C ARG A 87 7.17 -8.93 -9.54
N MET A 88 7.00 -10.23 -9.31
CA MET A 88 6.13 -11.10 -10.13
C MET A 88 4.64 -10.80 -9.92
N ASN A 89 4.26 -10.14 -8.83
CA ASN A 89 2.89 -9.68 -8.57
C ASN A 89 2.44 -8.48 -9.42
N THR A 90 3.22 -8.06 -10.43
CA THR A 90 2.80 -7.01 -11.37
C THR A 90 2.11 -7.61 -12.59
N GLY A 91 0.80 -7.84 -12.51
CA GLY A 91 -0.03 -8.26 -13.65
C GLY A 91 -1.22 -9.15 -13.28
N ILE A 92 -2.08 -9.43 -14.26
CA ILE A 92 -3.12 -10.47 -14.13
C ILE A 92 -2.40 -11.81 -14.21
N GLN A 93 -2.28 -12.49 -13.06
CA GLN A 93 -1.76 -13.85 -12.96
C GLN A 93 -2.78 -14.84 -13.55
N ASP A 94 -2.26 -15.95 -14.08
CA ASP A 94 -3.07 -17.12 -14.42
C ASP A 94 -3.83 -17.61 -13.17
N GLN A 95 -5.06 -18.09 -13.34
CA GLN A 95 -5.90 -18.49 -12.19
C GLN A 95 -5.26 -19.64 -11.41
N ASP A 96 -4.59 -20.55 -12.12
CA ASP A 96 -3.92 -21.70 -11.51
C ASP A 96 -2.74 -21.26 -10.65
N LYS A 97 -1.93 -20.31 -11.15
CA LYS A 97 -0.80 -19.74 -10.39
C LYS A 97 -1.27 -18.94 -9.17
N LEU A 98 -2.38 -18.22 -9.32
CA LEU A 98 -2.98 -17.51 -8.20
C LEU A 98 -3.48 -18.48 -7.13
N ALA A 99 -4.12 -19.59 -7.55
CA ALA A 99 -4.58 -20.63 -6.64
C ALA A 99 -3.41 -21.29 -5.90
N GLU A 100 -2.34 -21.64 -6.61
CA GLU A 100 -1.10 -22.19 -6.04
C GLU A 100 -0.49 -21.24 -4.99
N ALA A 101 -0.35 -19.95 -5.32
CA ALA A 101 0.18 -18.96 -4.40
C ALA A 101 -0.71 -18.80 -3.13
N THR A 102 -2.03 -18.81 -3.30
CA THR A 102 -2.95 -18.77 -2.15
C THR A 102 -2.87 -20.03 -1.28
N TYR A 103 -2.68 -21.20 -1.90
CA TYR A 103 -2.54 -22.47 -1.20
C TYR A 103 -1.31 -22.50 -0.32
N TYR A 104 -0.13 -22.14 -0.86
CA TYR A 104 1.09 -22.09 -0.05
C TYR A 104 1.01 -21.08 1.09
N LYS A 105 0.34 -19.93 0.86
CA LYS A 105 0.13 -18.95 1.92
C LYS A 105 -0.71 -19.54 3.07
N GLU A 106 -1.81 -20.21 2.76
CA GLU A 106 -2.68 -20.81 3.77
C GLU A 106 -1.99 -21.97 4.51
N ILE A 107 -1.21 -22.80 3.82
CA ILE A 107 -0.43 -23.88 4.45
C ILE A 107 0.66 -23.35 5.37
N ASN A 108 1.36 -22.29 4.98
CA ASN A 108 2.41 -21.70 5.81
C ASN A 108 1.83 -21.05 7.08
N GLU A 109 0.58 -20.56 7.02
CA GLU A 109 -0.14 -20.04 8.20
C GLU A 109 -0.66 -21.18 9.12
N LEU A 110 -0.84 -22.40 8.60
CA LEU A 110 -1.38 -23.54 9.33
C LEU A 110 -0.36 -24.13 10.32
N LYS A 111 -0.73 -24.18 11.60
CA LYS A 111 0.08 -24.80 12.66
C LYS A 111 -0.47 -26.21 12.97
N VAL A 112 0.39 -27.22 12.84
CA VAL A 112 0.03 -28.60 13.16
C VAL A 112 0.24 -28.86 14.66
N ASP A 113 -0.82 -29.29 15.34
CA ASP A 113 -0.72 -29.78 16.72
C ASP A 113 -0.04 -31.15 16.75
N LYS A 114 1.20 -31.16 17.23
CA LYS A 114 2.02 -32.38 17.34
C LYS A 114 1.51 -33.32 18.42
N GLU A 115 0.88 -32.81 19.47
CA GLU A 115 0.38 -33.63 20.59
C GLU A 115 -0.87 -34.41 20.19
N ALA A 116 -1.83 -33.73 19.56
CA ALA A 116 -3.00 -34.38 18.98
C ALA A 116 -2.59 -35.46 17.97
N TYR A 117 -1.61 -35.17 17.11
CA TYR A 117 -1.07 -36.14 16.16
C TYR A 117 -0.45 -37.37 16.84
N LEU A 118 0.32 -37.18 17.92
CA LEU A 118 0.92 -38.29 18.66
C LEU A 118 -0.12 -39.14 19.39
N LYS A 119 -1.17 -38.54 19.95
CA LYS A 119 -2.30 -39.27 20.57
C LYS A 119 -3.02 -40.14 19.56
N PHE A 120 -3.28 -39.59 18.37
CA PHE A 120 -3.86 -40.35 17.25
C PHE A 120 -2.94 -41.51 16.83
N LYS A 121 -1.64 -41.24 16.66
CA LYS A 121 -0.66 -42.27 16.27
C LYS A 121 -0.53 -43.41 17.29
N ARG A 122 -0.78 -43.15 18.58
CA ARG A 122 -0.79 -44.16 19.65
C ARG A 122 -2.09 -44.96 19.74
N GLY A 123 -3.12 -44.61 18.96
CA GLY A 123 -4.42 -45.26 18.98
C GLY A 123 -5.30 -44.90 20.19
N GLU A 124 -4.95 -43.84 20.92
CA GLU A 124 -5.77 -43.33 22.05
C GLU A 124 -6.99 -42.54 21.54
N ALA A 125 -6.98 -42.12 20.27
CA ALA A 125 -8.07 -41.42 19.62
C ALA A 125 -8.77 -42.31 18.56
N SER A 126 -10.10 -42.22 18.51
CA SER A 126 -10.96 -42.96 17.59
C SER A 126 -10.77 -42.48 16.14
N GLU A 127 -10.51 -43.43 15.24
CA GLU A 127 -10.42 -43.20 13.80
C GLU A 127 -11.82 -42.83 13.26
N GLY A 128 -12.03 -41.55 12.96
CA GLY A 128 -13.30 -41.02 12.43
C GLY A 128 -14.08 -40.09 13.38
N TYR A 129 -13.62 -39.88 14.62
CA TYR A 129 -14.18 -38.82 15.46
C TYR A 129 -13.47 -37.49 15.17
N ILE A 130 -14.21 -36.55 14.58
CA ILE A 130 -13.75 -35.17 14.39
C ILE A 130 -14.22 -34.39 15.62
N ASP A 131 -13.29 -33.81 16.36
CA ASP A 131 -13.62 -32.92 17.49
C ASP A 131 -14.44 -31.72 16.98
N ASP A 132 -15.53 -31.39 17.67
CA ASP A 132 -16.38 -30.26 17.32
C ASP A 132 -15.59 -28.93 17.36
N ASN A 133 -14.58 -28.83 18.24
CA ASN A 133 -13.70 -27.66 18.28
C ASN A 133 -12.87 -27.52 17.00
N LEU A 134 -12.38 -28.63 16.43
CA LEU A 134 -11.63 -28.63 15.18
C LEU A 134 -12.52 -28.24 14.01
N ARG A 135 -13.78 -28.69 14.02
CA ARG A 135 -14.77 -28.31 13.02
C ARG A 135 -15.05 -26.81 13.05
N ASP A 136 -15.20 -26.24 14.23
CA ASP A 136 -15.40 -24.80 14.42
C ASP A 136 -14.17 -23.99 14.00
N GLU A 137 -12.96 -24.46 14.31
CA GLU A 137 -11.70 -23.84 13.87
C GLU A 137 -11.60 -23.78 12.34
N VAL A 138 -11.86 -24.90 11.65
CA VAL A 138 -11.86 -24.94 10.17
C VAL A 138 -12.95 -24.03 9.59
N SER A 139 -14.14 -23.99 10.21
CA SER A 139 -15.23 -23.11 9.79
C SER A 139 -14.82 -21.63 9.93
N ASN A 140 -14.17 -21.26 11.02
CA ASN A 140 -13.65 -19.93 11.26
C ASN A 140 -12.56 -19.56 10.25
N MET A 141 -11.62 -20.46 9.94
CA MET A 141 -10.61 -20.25 8.91
C MET A 141 -11.24 -19.95 7.53
N VAL A 142 -12.27 -20.70 7.15
CA VAL A 142 -12.98 -20.49 5.87
C VAL A 142 -13.70 -19.13 5.85
N ASN A 143 -14.30 -18.72 6.97
CA ASN A 143 -14.98 -17.44 7.09
C ASN A 143 -13.99 -16.28 7.06
N ASP A 144 -12.86 -16.38 7.76
CA ASP A 144 -11.77 -15.40 7.71
C ASP A 144 -11.26 -15.20 6.27
N SER A 145 -11.08 -16.29 5.52
CA SER A 145 -10.69 -16.21 4.10
C SER A 145 -11.74 -15.52 3.23
N LYS A 146 -13.03 -15.59 3.56
CA LYS A 146 -14.10 -14.84 2.88
C LYS A 146 -14.09 -13.36 3.28
N ASP A 147 -13.92 -13.08 4.56
CA ASP A 147 -13.94 -11.71 5.10
C ASP A 147 -12.73 -10.89 4.63
N ARG A 148 -11.54 -11.50 4.54
CA ARG A 148 -10.36 -10.90 3.91
C ARG A 148 -10.66 -10.42 2.48
N LYS A 149 -11.41 -11.21 1.70
CA LYS A 149 -11.81 -10.85 0.31
C LYS A 149 -12.82 -9.71 0.28
N PHE A 150 -13.73 -9.64 1.26
CA PHE A 150 -14.77 -8.62 1.33
C PHE A 150 -14.24 -7.27 1.84
N ASN A 151 -13.43 -7.28 2.89
CA ASN A 151 -12.87 -6.06 3.49
C ASN A 151 -11.92 -5.31 2.54
N LYS A 152 -11.16 -6.04 1.71
CA LYS A 152 -10.29 -5.43 0.68
C LYS A 152 -11.06 -4.63 -0.37
N LYS A 153 -12.34 -4.90 -0.59
CA LYS A 153 -13.19 -4.15 -1.53
C LYS A 153 -13.73 -2.85 -0.93
N ARG A 154 -13.91 -2.76 0.39
CA ARG A 154 -14.51 -1.59 1.07
C ARG A 154 -13.53 -0.43 1.28
N GLY A 155 -12.23 -0.68 1.41
CA GLY A 155 -11.22 0.36 1.68
C GLY A 155 -10.84 1.26 0.50
N ARG A 156 -11.59 1.25 -0.62
CA ARG A 156 -11.30 2.08 -1.82
C ARG A 156 -12.34 3.18 -2.03
N SER A 157 -12.92 3.70 -0.96
CA SER A 157 -13.87 4.81 -1.03
C SER A 157 -13.16 6.11 -0.64
N ASP A 158 -13.21 7.08 -1.55
CA ASP A 158 -13.25 8.53 -1.26
C ASP A 158 -11.95 9.33 -1.10
N GLU A 159 -11.12 9.36 -2.15
CA GLU A 159 -10.26 10.53 -2.37
C GLU A 159 -10.64 11.39 -3.59
N ASP A 160 -11.29 10.84 -4.62
CA ASP A 160 -11.74 11.63 -5.76
C ASP A 160 -13.21 12.04 -5.61
N ALA A 161 -13.43 13.16 -4.91
CA ALA A 161 -14.67 13.93 -4.95
C ALA A 161 -14.78 14.74 -6.26
N GLY A 162 -14.54 14.09 -7.41
CA GLY A 162 -14.86 14.67 -8.71
C GLY A 162 -16.37 14.85 -8.85
N ASN A 163 -16.81 15.90 -9.55
CA ASN A 163 -18.23 16.17 -9.85
C ASN A 163 -18.81 15.08 -10.79
N PHE A 164 -19.07 13.90 -10.25
CA PHE A 164 -19.75 12.83 -10.97
C PHE A 164 -21.26 12.97 -10.81
N ILE A 165 -21.99 12.88 -11.93
CA ILE A 165 -23.46 12.97 -11.94
C ILE A 165 -24.09 11.71 -11.32
N SER A 166 -23.41 10.56 -11.39
CA SER A 166 -23.84 9.29 -10.78
C SER A 166 -22.66 8.38 -10.43
N GLU A 167 -22.87 7.42 -9.54
CA GLU A 167 -21.85 6.41 -9.17
C GLU A 167 -21.42 5.56 -10.37
N LYS A 168 -22.34 5.24 -11.29
CA LYS A 168 -21.99 4.55 -12.54
C LYS A 168 -21.08 5.40 -13.43
N ASN A 169 -21.33 6.71 -13.49
CA ASN A 169 -20.50 7.65 -14.24
C ASN A 169 -19.11 7.77 -13.58
N ARG A 170 -19.02 7.80 -12.24
CA ARG A 170 -17.76 7.73 -11.49
C ARG A 170 -16.95 6.49 -11.85
N GLN A 171 -17.56 5.31 -11.80
CA GLN A 171 -16.90 4.04 -12.11
C GLN A 171 -16.44 3.96 -13.58
N PHE A 172 -17.22 4.53 -14.50
CA PHE A 172 -16.86 4.62 -15.90
C PHE A 172 -15.66 5.54 -16.12
N ASN A 173 -15.64 6.73 -15.52
CA ASN A 173 -14.50 7.65 -15.63
C ASN A 173 -13.24 7.06 -14.98
N LEU A 174 -13.36 6.42 -13.81
CA LEU A 174 -12.26 5.64 -13.21
C LEU A 174 -11.72 4.55 -14.15
N LYS A 175 -12.59 3.92 -14.95
CA LYS A 175 -12.17 2.93 -15.95
C LYS A 175 -11.44 3.59 -17.12
N LEU A 176 -11.87 4.77 -17.55
CA LEU A 176 -11.20 5.52 -18.61
C LEU A 176 -9.82 6.01 -18.18
N ASN A 177 -9.70 6.60 -16.99
CA ASN A 177 -8.41 7.07 -16.47
C ASN A 177 -7.39 5.92 -16.39
N ARG A 178 -7.81 4.70 -16.05
CA ARG A 178 -6.92 3.51 -16.06
C ARG A 178 -6.34 3.15 -17.43
N GLN A 179 -6.92 3.63 -18.53
CA GLN A 179 -6.53 3.28 -19.90
C GLN A 179 -5.83 4.43 -20.63
N TYR A 180 -6.14 5.67 -20.28
CA TYR A 180 -5.78 6.85 -21.06
C TYR A 180 -4.94 7.89 -20.30
N ASP A 181 -4.91 7.86 -18.96
CA ASP A 181 -3.99 8.67 -18.13
C ASP A 181 -2.73 7.88 -17.77
#